data_AF-A0A3N5FV49-F1
#
_entry.id   AF-A0A3N5FV49-F1
#
_cell.length_a   1.000
_cell.length_b   1.000
_cell.length_c   1.000
_cell.angle_alpha   90.00
_cell.angle_beta   90.00
_cell.angle_gamma   90.00
#
_symmetry.space_group_name_H-M   'P 1'
#
loop_
_entity.id
_entity.type
_entity.pdbx_description
1 polymer ?
#
loop_
_entity_poly.entity_id
_entity_poly.type
_entity_poly.pdbx_seq_one_letter_code
_entity_poly.pdbx_strand_id
1 'polypeptide(L)'
;MPITITDVVARDIRFPTSKHLDGSDAMNVDPDYSAAYVVLKTDSPKGLEGYGLTFTCGRGTEVCVAMIRALKPLLVGKTLESITADMGAFWRRLTQDSQLRWLGPEKGVAHISL
;
A
#
# COMPACT_ATOMS: atom_id res chain seq x y z
N MET A 1 -5.06 3.45 26.44
CA MET A 1 -5.09 2.15 25.75
C MET A 1 -4.38 2.35 24.42
N PRO A 2 -3.52 1.41 23.99
CA PRO A 2 -2.84 1.51 22.71
C PRO A 2 -3.86 1.44 21.57
N ILE A 3 -3.57 2.10 20.45
CA ILE A 3 -4.42 2.08 19.25
C ILE A 3 -3.99 0.91 18.38
N THR A 4 -4.85 -0.07 18.14
CA THR A 4 -4.54 -1.29 17.41
C THR A 4 -5.08 -1.21 15.98
N ILE A 5 -4.27 -1.64 15.00
CA ILE A 5 -4.75 -1.85 13.63
C ILE A 5 -5.67 -3.07 13.62
N THR A 6 -6.92 -2.87 13.22
CA THR A 6 -7.97 -3.90 13.19
C THR A 6 -8.21 -4.45 11.79
N ASP A 7 -7.95 -3.65 10.75
CA ASP A 7 -8.14 -4.08 9.37
C ASP A 7 -7.22 -3.31 8.40
N VAL A 8 -7.02 -3.90 7.21
CA VAL A 8 -6.32 -3.29 6.07
C VAL A 8 -7.25 -3.38 4.87
N VAL A 9 -7.74 -2.23 4.42
CA VAL A 9 -8.67 -2.13 3.28
C VAL A 9 -7.91 -1.58 2.07
N ALA A 10 -7.80 -2.40 1.01
CA ALA A 10 -7.14 -2.00 -0.24
C ALA A 10 -8.16 -1.83 -1.38
N ARG A 11 -8.08 -0.71 -2.09
CA ARG A 11 -8.99 -0.30 -3.17
C ARG A 11 -8.20 -0.04 -4.46
N ASP A 12 -8.75 -0.52 -5.58
CA ASP A 12 -8.29 -0.19 -6.93
C ASP A 12 -9.07 1.04 -7.40
N ILE A 13 -8.38 2.18 -7.53
CA ILE A 13 -8.98 3.45 -7.95
C ILE A 13 -8.29 3.89 -9.22
N ARG A 14 -9.07 4.17 -10.28
CA ARG A 14 -8.54 4.60 -11.59
C ARG A 14 -9.26 5.83 -12.08
N PHE A 15 -8.49 6.77 -12.63
CA PHE A 15 -8.98 7.99 -13.23
C PHE A 15 -8.75 7.93 -14.74
N PRO A 16 -9.76 8.26 -15.58
CA PRO A 16 -9.67 8.10 -17.03
C PRO A 16 -8.89 9.26 -17.69
N THR A 17 -7.66 9.50 -17.26
CA THR A 17 -6.77 10.58 -17.76
C THR A 17 -6.40 10.36 -19.23
N SER A 18 -6.43 9.11 -19.71
CA SER A 18 -6.21 8.77 -21.12
C SER A 18 -7.21 9.44 -22.07
N LYS A 19 -8.42 9.81 -21.61
CA LYS A 19 -9.43 10.50 -22.44
C LYS A 19 -8.94 11.85 -22.99
N HIS A 20 -8.02 12.50 -22.28
CA HIS A 20 -7.45 13.78 -22.66
C HIS A 20 -5.92 13.72 -22.84
N LEU A 21 -5.34 12.52 -22.74
CA LEU A 21 -3.90 12.27 -22.75
C LEU A 21 -3.15 13.03 -21.64
N ASP A 22 -3.82 13.27 -20.51
CA ASP A 22 -3.19 13.92 -19.37
C ASP A 22 -2.09 13.01 -18.79
N GLY A 23 -0.85 13.48 -18.81
CA GLY A 23 0.31 12.70 -18.36
C GLY A 23 0.94 11.81 -19.42
N SER A 24 0.49 11.87 -20.68
CA SER A 24 1.12 11.13 -21.77
C SER A 24 2.58 11.55 -21.98
N ASP A 25 3.45 10.59 -22.26
CA ASP A 25 4.85 10.82 -22.61
C ASP A 25 5.32 9.86 -23.72
N ALA A 26 6.62 9.90 -24.05
CA ALA A 26 7.19 9.08 -25.13
C ALA A 26 7.14 7.56 -24.88
N MET A 27 7.00 7.13 -23.62
CA MET A 27 6.90 5.74 -23.19
C MET A 27 5.46 5.37 -22.81
N ASN A 28 4.78 6.23 -22.05
CA ASN A 28 3.44 6.01 -21.54
C ASN A 28 2.46 6.86 -22.35
N VAL A 29 1.97 6.32 -23.48
CA VAL A 29 1.19 7.10 -24.46
C VAL A 29 -0.22 7.44 -23.94
N ASP A 30 -0.87 6.55 -23.20
CA ASP A 30 -2.27 6.66 -22.77
C ASP A 30 -2.49 6.29 -21.29
N PRO A 31 -1.80 6.94 -20.34
CA PRO A 31 -1.87 6.54 -18.94
C PRO A 31 -3.25 6.83 -18.34
N ASP A 32 -3.77 5.87 -17.58
CA ASP A 32 -4.89 6.08 -16.67
C ASP A 32 -4.36 6.15 -15.24
N TYR A 33 -4.15 7.36 -14.74
CA TYR A 33 -3.62 7.57 -13.39
C TYR A 33 -4.45 6.81 -12.38
N SER A 34 -3.79 5.96 -11.60
CA SER A 34 -4.43 4.99 -10.75
C SER A 34 -3.72 4.90 -9.41
N ALA A 35 -4.47 4.52 -8.37
CA ALA A 35 -3.98 4.34 -7.02
C ALA A 35 -4.44 2.98 -6.50
N ALA A 36 -3.46 2.17 -6.06
CA ALA A 36 -3.73 1.10 -5.12
C ALA A 36 -3.78 1.76 -3.73
N TYR A 37 -4.98 2.13 -3.30
CA TYR A 37 -5.22 2.94 -2.11
C TYR A 37 -5.44 2.04 -0.90
N VAL A 38 -4.76 2.33 0.21
CA VAL A 38 -4.85 1.56 1.46
C VAL A 38 -5.38 2.40 2.60
N VAL A 39 -6.25 1.79 3.40
CA VAL A 39 -6.72 2.32 4.68
C VAL A 39 -6.41 1.31 5.78
N LEU A 40 -5.63 1.73 6.77
CA LEU A 40 -5.41 1.00 8.03
C LEU A 40 -6.50 1.42 9.02
N LYS A 41 -7.46 0.52 9.26
CA LYS A 41 -8.51 0.74 10.25
C LYS A 41 -7.96 0.49 11.64
N THR A 42 -8.38 1.27 12.63
CA THR A 42 -7.97 1.09 14.03
C THR A 42 -9.16 0.96 14.96
N ASP A 43 -8.90 0.52 16.19
CA ASP A 43 -9.86 0.50 17.31
C ASP A 43 -9.98 1.85 18.05
N SER A 44 -9.36 2.92 17.53
CA SER A 44 -9.37 4.22 18.18
C SER A 44 -10.80 4.74 18.39
N PRO A 45 -11.18 5.12 19.62
CA PRO A 45 -12.51 5.67 19.90
C PRO A 45 -12.75 7.03 19.23
N LYS A 46 -11.68 7.68 18.74
CA LYS A 46 -11.75 8.93 17.99
C LYS A 46 -11.83 8.71 16.48
N GLY A 47 -11.93 7.47 16.01
CA GLY A 47 -12.01 7.13 14.59
C GLY A 47 -10.70 7.37 13.83
N LEU A 48 -9.55 7.20 14.48
CA LEU A 48 -8.25 7.35 13.82
C LEU A 48 -8.04 6.25 12.77
N GLU A 49 -7.61 6.63 11.57
CA GLU A 49 -7.28 5.72 10.48
C GLU A 49 -5.98 6.15 9.81
N GLY A 50 -5.21 5.18 9.30
CA GLY A 50 -4.01 5.43 8.50
C GLY A 50 -4.34 5.35 7.01
N TYR A 51 -3.80 6.26 6.20
CA TYR A 51 -4.06 6.32 4.76
C TYR A 51 -2.76 6.33 3.98
N GLY A 52 -2.72 5.57 2.90
CA GLY A 52 -1.58 5.50 1.99
C GLY A 52 -2.01 5.10 0.60
N LEU A 53 -1.10 5.24 -0.36
CA LEU A 53 -1.30 4.75 -1.71
C LEU A 53 0.02 4.46 -2.39
N THR A 54 -0.03 3.62 -3.41
CA THR A 54 1.00 3.57 -4.44
C THR A 54 0.40 3.92 -5.79
N PHE A 55 1.17 4.67 -6.59
CA PHE A 55 0.75 5.17 -7.88
C PHE A 55 1.06 4.17 -8.99
N THR A 56 0.12 4.02 -9.92
CA THR A 56 0.35 3.31 -11.19
C THR A 56 -0.39 4.02 -12.32
N CYS A 57 -0.17 3.62 -13.57
CA CYS A 57 -0.78 4.24 -14.75
C CYS A 57 -1.88 3.38 -15.42
N GLY A 58 -2.59 2.54 -14.65
CA GLY A 58 -3.78 1.82 -15.13
C GLY A 58 -3.69 0.31 -14.92
N ARG A 59 -3.42 -0.44 -16.00
CA ARG A 59 -3.23 -1.90 -15.94
C ARG A 59 -2.14 -2.26 -14.91
N GLY A 60 -2.38 -3.25 -14.06
CA GLY A 60 -1.46 -3.66 -13.00
C GLY A 60 -1.75 -3.04 -11.63
N THR A 61 -2.65 -2.05 -11.53
CA THR A 61 -3.13 -1.52 -10.24
C THR A 61 -3.67 -2.64 -9.35
N GLU A 62 -4.42 -3.57 -9.95
CA GLU A 62 -5.04 -4.69 -9.26
C GLU A 62 -4.01 -5.63 -8.60
N VAL A 63 -2.81 -5.73 -9.17
CA VAL A 63 -1.70 -6.55 -8.66
C VAL A 63 -1.11 -5.90 -7.40
N CYS A 64 -0.95 -4.58 -7.40
CA CYS A 64 -0.53 -3.82 -6.20
C CYS A 64 -1.58 -3.96 -5.08
N VAL A 65 -2.88 -3.86 -5.42
CA VAL A 65 -3.97 -4.08 -4.45
C VAL A 65 -3.92 -5.49 -3.84
N ALA A 66 -3.67 -6.52 -4.66
CA ALA A 66 -3.52 -7.89 -4.18
C ALA A 66 -2.29 -8.04 -3.26
N MET A 67 -1.18 -7.39 -3.57
CA MET A 67 0.02 -7.39 -2.74
C MET A 67 -0.23 -6.69 -1.39
N ILE A 68 -0.90 -5.54 -1.37
CA ILE A 68 -1.31 -4.85 -0.12
C ILE A 68 -2.17 -5.78 0.75
N ARG A 69 -3.11 -6.52 0.14
CA ARG A 69 -3.94 -7.50 0.86
C ARG A 69 -3.11 -8.63 1.45
N ALA A 70 -2.06 -9.08 0.76
CA ALA A 70 -1.15 -10.10 1.26
C ALA A 70 -0.34 -9.64 2.48
N LEU A 71 -0.12 -8.34 2.66
CA LEU A 71 0.56 -7.76 3.82
C LEU A 71 -0.32 -7.65 5.07
N LYS A 72 -1.65 -7.77 4.93
CA LYS A 72 -2.61 -7.64 6.03
C LYS A 72 -2.24 -8.46 7.29
N PRO A 73 -1.82 -9.74 7.19
CA PRO A 73 -1.44 -10.53 8.38
C PRO A 73 -0.22 -9.99 9.14
N LEU A 74 0.65 -9.20 8.49
CA LEU A 74 1.81 -8.58 9.13
C LEU A 74 1.46 -7.30 9.90
N LEU A 75 0.33 -6.67 9.53
CA LEU A 75 -0.11 -5.36 10.01
C LEU A 75 -1.20 -5.44 11.08
N VAL A 76 -2.21 -6.31 10.90
CA VAL A 76 -3.33 -6.43 11.84
C VAL A 76 -2.83 -6.89 13.22
N GLY A 77 -3.33 -6.26 14.28
CA GLY A 77 -2.92 -6.51 15.65
C GLY A 77 -1.66 -5.75 16.10
N LYS A 78 -0.99 -5.00 15.20
CA LYS A 78 0.07 -4.07 15.60
C LYS A 78 -0.56 -2.81 16.21
N THR A 79 0.06 -2.29 17.25
CA THR A 79 -0.36 -1.02 17.85
C THR A 79 0.41 0.14 17.24
N LEU A 80 -0.24 1.31 17.12
CA LEU A 80 0.39 2.54 16.64
C LEU A 80 1.63 2.87 17.47
N GLU A 81 1.56 2.73 18.78
CA GLU A 81 2.67 2.99 19.70
C GLU A 81 3.84 2.02 19.47
N SER A 82 3.57 0.75 19.16
CA SER A 82 4.64 -0.21 18.83
C SER A 82 5.34 0.12 17.51
N ILE A 83 4.64 0.73 16.56
CA ILE A 83 5.18 1.13 15.27
C ILE A 83 5.99 2.42 15.42
N THR A 84 5.46 3.43 16.13
CA THR A 84 6.09 4.74 16.25
C THR A 84 7.25 4.76 17.24
N ALA A 85 7.32 3.80 18.17
CA ALA A 85 8.47 3.65 19.07
C ALA A 85 9.77 3.31 18.32
N ASP A 86 9.70 2.53 17.23
CA ASP A 86 10.83 2.26 16.33
C ASP A 86 10.34 1.94 14.91
N MET A 87 10.19 2.99 14.10
CA MET A 87 9.78 2.84 12.70
C MET A 87 10.80 2.05 11.87
N GLY A 88 12.08 2.07 12.23
CA GLY A 88 13.12 1.31 11.53
C GLY A 88 12.95 -0.18 11.74
N ALA A 89 12.65 -0.61 12.96
CA ALA A 89 12.35 -2.01 13.27
C ALA A 89 11.05 -2.47 12.59
N PHE A 90 10.02 -1.63 12.58
CA PHE A 90 8.78 -1.90 11.84
C PHE A 90 9.04 -2.09 10.35
N TRP A 91 9.79 -1.17 9.72
CA TRP A 91 10.14 -1.27 8.30
C TRP A 91 10.93 -2.55 7.99
N ARG A 92 11.96 -2.86 8.81
CA ARG A 92 12.73 -4.11 8.66
C ARG A 92 11.83 -5.34 8.77
N ARG A 93 10.86 -5.37 9.67
CA ARG A 93 9.93 -6.49 9.81
C ARG A 93 9.09 -6.72 8.54
N LEU A 94 8.70 -5.65 7.85
CA LEU A 94 7.96 -5.74 6.59
C LEU A 94 8.88 -6.13 5.42
N THR A 95 10.08 -5.57 5.34
CA THR A 95 11.00 -5.78 4.20
C THR A 95 11.89 -7.00 4.33
N GLN A 96 11.98 -7.63 5.51
CA GLN A 96 12.80 -8.81 5.77
C GLN A 96 12.04 -10.13 5.80
N ASP A 97 10.74 -10.15 5.52
CA ASP A 97 10.04 -11.41 5.26
C ASP A 97 10.64 -12.09 4.03
N SER A 98 11.31 -13.23 4.24
CA SER A 98 12.07 -13.91 3.18
C SER A 98 11.21 -14.35 1.99
N GLN A 99 9.95 -14.74 2.21
CA GLN A 99 9.07 -15.20 1.14
C GLN A 99 8.57 -14.01 0.32
N LEU A 100 8.23 -12.91 0.98
CA LEU A 100 7.84 -11.69 0.28
C LEU A 100 9.02 -11.03 -0.45
N ARG A 101 10.23 -11.09 0.14
CA ARG A 101 11.46 -10.62 -0.52
C ARG A 101 11.77 -11.35 -1.82
N TRP A 102 11.41 -12.63 -1.92
CA TRP A 102 11.62 -13.42 -3.13
C TRP A 102 10.90 -12.84 -4.35
N LEU A 103 9.84 -12.04 -4.13
CA LEU A 103 9.09 -11.35 -5.17
C LEU A 103 9.71 -10.01 -5.63
N GLY A 104 10.79 -9.56 -4.99
CA GLY A 104 11.53 -8.33 -5.32
C GLY A 104 13.01 -8.64 -5.61
N PRO A 105 13.91 -8.56 -4.60
CA PRO A 105 13.79 -7.87 -3.31
C PRO A 105 13.90 -6.34 -3.48
N GLU A 106 13.22 -5.59 -2.61
CA GLU A 106 13.31 -4.12 -2.53
C GLU A 106 13.12 -3.41 -3.89
N LYS A 107 12.24 -3.96 -4.74
CA LYS A 107 11.90 -3.43 -6.06
C LYS A 107 10.50 -3.87 -6.50
N GLY A 108 9.94 -3.17 -7.48
CA GLY A 108 8.70 -3.56 -8.16
C GLY A 108 7.48 -3.62 -7.24
N VAL A 109 6.46 -4.38 -7.67
CA VAL A 109 5.15 -4.47 -7.00
C VAL A 109 5.26 -4.82 -5.53
N ALA A 110 6.12 -5.80 -5.19
CA ALA A 110 6.30 -6.25 -3.82
C ALA A 110 6.76 -5.13 -2.89
N HIS A 111 7.63 -4.23 -3.37
CA HIS A 111 8.20 -3.17 -2.54
C HIS A 111 7.36 -1.89 -2.52
N ILE A 112 6.79 -1.49 -3.66
CA ILE A 112 5.96 -0.27 -3.71
C ILE A 112 4.59 -0.45 -3.05
N SER A 113 4.23 -1.69 -2.67
CA SER A 113 2.98 -2.03 -1.98
C SER A 113 3.13 -2.11 -0.44
N LEU A 114 4.34 -1.93 0.09
CA LEU A 114 4.65 -2.00 1.54
C LEU A 114 4.21 -0.77 2.31
#